data_AF-A0A7J5XIU0-F1
#
_entry.id   AF-A0A7J5XIU0-F1
#
_cell.length_a   1.000
_cell.length_b   1.000
_cell.length_c   1.000
_cell.angle_alpha   90.00
_cell.angle_beta   90.00
_cell.angle_gamma   90.00
#
_symmetry.space_group_name_H-M   'P 1'
#
loop_
_entity.id
_entity.type
_entity.pdbx_description
1 polymer ?
#
loop_
_entity_poly.entity_id
_entity_poly.type
_entity_poly.pdbx_seq_one_letter_code
_entity_poly.pdbx_strand_id
1 'polypeptide(L)'
;MCSLAGQHEPPPPRQHAGLLPESLIWAYIVQLSSALRTIHTAGLACRVMDPSKILITGKTRLRVNCVGVFDVLTFDSSQTNHLALMPQYQQADLVSLGKVVLALACNSLAGIQRENLQKAMELVSINYSSDLKNLILYLLTEQSRPRSVNDIMPMIGARFYTQLDASQMRNDVIEEDLAKEVQNGRLFRLLAKLGTINERPEFQKDPTWSETGDRYLLKLFRDHLFHQLDAGVPEKMSLVSRDEKSVLVVTYSDLKRCFDSTFQELQAAASGSL
;
A
#
# COMPACT_ATOMS: atom_id res chain seq x y z
N MET A 1 -30.13 31.61 -22.48
CA MET A 1 -30.62 31.97 -21.14
C MET A 1 -31.88 31.17 -20.86
N CYS A 2 -31.79 30.14 -20.03
CA CYS A 2 -32.92 29.64 -19.23
C CYS A 2 -32.32 28.71 -18.17
N SER A 3 -32.34 29.21 -16.93
CA SER A 3 -31.85 28.57 -15.72
C SER A 3 -33.02 27.85 -15.06
N LEU A 4 -32.87 26.55 -14.78
CA LEU A 4 -33.70 25.83 -13.81
C LEU A 4 -32.75 25.00 -12.94
N ALA A 5 -32.28 25.64 -11.88
CA ALA A 5 -31.56 25.03 -10.78
C ALA A 5 -32.52 24.14 -9.98
N GLY A 6 -32.55 22.85 -10.32
CA GLY A 6 -33.04 21.81 -9.41
C GLY A 6 -31.89 21.39 -8.51
N GLN A 7 -31.88 21.87 -7.27
CA GLN A 7 -31.00 21.38 -6.21
C GLN A 7 -31.36 19.91 -5.93
N HIS A 8 -30.67 18.99 -6.61
CA HIS A 8 -30.62 17.60 -6.19
C HIS A 8 -29.56 17.53 -5.09
N GLU A 9 -29.99 17.77 -3.85
CA GLU A 9 -29.18 17.52 -2.66
C GLU A 9 -28.76 16.04 -2.69
N PRO A 10 -27.44 15.73 -2.68
CA PRO A 10 -26.99 14.36 -2.60
C PRO A 10 -27.50 13.76 -1.27
N PRO A 11 -27.95 12.50 -1.24
CA PRO A 11 -28.41 11.90 0.00
C PRO A 11 -27.29 12.00 1.04
N PRO A 12 -27.63 12.25 2.33
CA PRO A 12 -26.63 12.43 3.37
C PRO A 12 -25.71 11.21 3.41
N PRO A 13 -24.41 11.39 3.71
CA PRO A 13 -23.49 10.28 3.82
C PRO A 13 -24.04 9.33 4.88
N ARG A 14 -24.42 8.12 4.47
CA ARG A 14 -24.81 7.06 5.40
C ARG A 14 -23.70 6.95 6.44
N GLN A 15 -24.02 7.30 7.69
CA GLN A 15 -23.16 7.08 8.83
C GLN A 15 -22.80 5.59 8.83
N HIS A 16 -21.57 5.25 8.43
CA HIS A 16 -21.11 3.87 8.45
C HIS A 16 -21.00 3.48 9.93
N ALA A 17 -21.97 2.73 10.42
CA ALA A 17 -22.05 2.22 11.79
C ALA A 17 -20.96 1.16 12.04
N GLY A 18 -19.68 1.54 11.93
CA GLY A 18 -18.53 0.64 12.08
C GLY A 18 -18.46 -0.50 11.06
N LEU A 19 -19.30 -0.50 10.03
CA LEU A 19 -19.33 -1.54 8.99
C LEU A 19 -18.23 -1.32 7.94
N LEU A 20 -17.61 -2.40 7.48
CA LEU A 20 -16.53 -2.34 6.50
C LEU A 20 -17.07 -1.98 5.10
N PRO A 21 -16.33 -1.17 4.31
CA PRO A 21 -16.69 -0.90 2.92
C PRO A 21 -16.75 -2.19 2.10
N GLU A 22 -17.78 -2.32 1.27
CA GLU A 22 -17.96 -3.53 0.46
C GLU A 22 -16.79 -3.79 -0.50
N SER A 23 -16.20 -2.73 -1.05
CA SER A 23 -15.01 -2.81 -1.92
C SER A 23 -13.83 -3.49 -1.21
N LEU A 24 -13.64 -3.22 0.08
CA LEU A 24 -12.60 -3.83 0.89
C LEU A 24 -12.88 -5.31 1.14
N ILE A 25 -14.14 -5.66 1.43
CA ILE A 25 -14.57 -7.06 1.61
C ILE A 25 -14.32 -7.85 0.31
N TRP A 26 -14.67 -7.30 -0.84
CA TRP A 26 -14.40 -7.95 -2.12
C TRP A 26 -12.90 -8.10 -2.41
N ALA A 27 -12.08 -7.09 -2.10
CA ALA A 27 -10.62 -7.20 -2.22
C ALA A 27 -10.07 -8.34 -1.35
N TYR A 28 -10.64 -8.58 -0.18
CA TYR A 28 -10.29 -9.71 0.69
C TYR A 28 -10.77 -11.04 0.12
N ILE A 29 -12.00 -11.12 -0.39
CA ILE A 29 -12.55 -12.32 -1.04
C ILE A 29 -11.68 -12.73 -2.22
N VAL A 30 -11.27 -11.79 -3.08
CA VAL A 30 -10.40 -12.10 -4.25
C VAL A 30 -9.05 -12.67 -3.81
N GLN A 31 -8.43 -12.09 -2.79
CA GLN A 31 -7.15 -12.57 -2.27
C GLN A 31 -7.25 -13.95 -1.61
N LEU A 32 -8.26 -14.16 -0.76
CA LEU A 32 -8.47 -15.43 -0.07
C LEU A 32 -8.89 -16.55 -1.03
N SER A 33 -9.77 -16.27 -2.00
CA SER A 33 -10.16 -17.24 -3.02
C SER A 33 -8.98 -17.61 -3.93
N SER A 34 -8.12 -16.66 -4.29
CA SER A 34 -6.88 -16.95 -5.04
C SER A 34 -5.94 -17.88 -4.27
N ALA A 35 -5.78 -17.64 -2.95
CA ALA A 35 -4.99 -18.51 -2.08
C ALA A 35 -5.58 -19.92 -1.99
N LEU A 36 -6.89 -20.05 -1.72
CA LEU A 36 -7.57 -21.34 -1.68
C LEU A 36 -7.51 -22.09 -3.01
N ARG A 37 -7.67 -21.40 -4.14
CA ARG A 37 -7.57 -22.02 -5.47
C ARG A 37 -6.21 -22.69 -5.65
N THR A 38 -5.15 -22.01 -5.25
CA THR A 38 -3.77 -22.52 -5.33
C THR A 38 -3.57 -23.75 -4.44
N ILE A 39 -4.07 -23.69 -3.19
CA ILE A 39 -3.99 -24.82 -2.24
C ILE A 39 -4.77 -26.03 -2.74
N HIS A 40 -6.02 -25.84 -3.18
CA HIS A 40 -6.89 -26.94 -3.62
C HIS A 40 -6.41 -27.56 -4.94
N THR A 41 -5.85 -26.75 -5.85
CA THR A 41 -5.27 -27.23 -7.11
C THR A 41 -4.02 -28.09 -6.85
N ALA A 42 -3.29 -27.84 -5.76
CA ALA A 42 -2.20 -28.69 -5.30
C ALA A 42 -2.69 -29.98 -4.58
N GLY A 43 -4.01 -30.19 -4.45
CA GLY A 43 -4.57 -31.35 -3.74
C GLY A 43 -4.50 -31.24 -2.22
N LEU A 44 -4.24 -30.05 -1.68
CA LEU A 44 -4.12 -29.77 -0.26
C LEU A 44 -5.38 -29.06 0.29
N ALA A 45 -5.44 -28.92 1.61
CA ALA A 45 -6.45 -28.13 2.32
C ALA A 45 -5.74 -27.12 3.24
N CYS A 46 -6.36 -25.96 3.45
CA CYS A 46 -5.85 -24.93 4.35
C CYS A 46 -6.06 -25.31 5.82
N ARG A 47 -7.23 -25.89 6.14
CA ARG A 47 -7.72 -26.32 7.47
C ARG A 47 -7.81 -25.23 8.54
N VAL A 48 -7.21 -24.05 8.31
CA VAL A 48 -7.05 -22.97 9.29
C VAL A 48 -7.48 -21.65 8.67
N MET A 49 -8.79 -21.50 8.49
CA MET A 49 -9.37 -20.29 7.92
C MET A 49 -10.23 -19.56 8.96
N ASP A 50 -9.55 -18.95 9.91
CA ASP A 50 -10.15 -18.11 10.95
C ASP A 50 -9.61 -16.68 10.88
N PRO A 51 -10.38 -15.65 11.31
CA PRO A 51 -9.92 -14.27 11.30
C PRO A 51 -8.60 -14.06 12.07
N SER A 52 -8.35 -14.82 13.15
CA SER A 52 -7.11 -14.74 13.94
C SER A 52 -5.87 -15.26 13.21
N LYS A 53 -6.06 -15.98 12.10
CA LYS A 53 -5.00 -16.63 11.32
C LYS A 53 -4.79 -15.94 9.97
N ILE A 54 -5.54 -14.88 9.68
CA ILE A 54 -5.38 -14.05 8.49
C ILE A 54 -4.65 -12.78 8.88
N LEU A 55 -3.44 -12.62 8.38
CA LEU A 55 -2.60 -11.46 8.64
C LEU A 55 -2.81 -10.39 7.59
N ILE A 56 -2.95 -9.15 8.04
CA ILE A 56 -3.00 -7.97 7.17
C ILE A 56 -1.59 -7.38 7.11
N THR A 57 -1.03 -7.32 5.92
CA THR A 57 0.26 -6.68 5.63
C THR A 57 0.03 -5.41 4.82
N GLY A 58 0.56 -4.27 5.27
CA GLY A 58 0.30 -2.97 4.65
C GLY A 58 -1.18 -2.56 4.77
N LYS A 59 -1.73 -1.93 3.71
CA LYS A 59 -3.10 -1.37 3.74
C LYS A 59 -4.20 -2.41 3.49
N THR A 60 -3.99 -3.33 2.56
CA THR A 60 -5.06 -4.24 2.07
C THR A 60 -4.57 -5.65 1.72
N ARG A 61 -3.30 -6.00 1.96
CA ARG A 61 -2.74 -7.27 1.51
C ARG A 61 -2.89 -8.34 2.57
N LEU A 62 -3.67 -9.38 2.27
CA LEU A 62 -3.91 -10.51 3.15
C LEU A 62 -2.87 -11.60 2.96
N ARG A 63 -2.50 -12.27 4.05
CA ARG A 63 -1.70 -13.50 4.05
C ARG A 63 -2.31 -14.49 5.03
N VAL A 64 -2.53 -15.72 4.58
CA VAL A 64 -2.99 -16.81 5.46
C VAL A 64 -1.78 -17.33 6.22
N ASN A 65 -1.86 -17.33 7.55
CA ASN A 65 -0.83 -17.85 8.44
C ASN A 65 -1.14 -19.29 8.86
N CYS A 66 -0.13 -20.02 9.32
CA CYS A 66 -0.26 -21.36 9.89
C CYS A 66 -0.82 -22.44 8.95
N VAL A 67 -0.75 -22.23 7.63
CA VAL A 67 -1.10 -23.26 6.64
C VAL A 67 -0.16 -24.46 6.82
N GLY A 68 -0.71 -25.68 6.90
CA GLY A 68 0.05 -26.92 7.04
C GLY A 68 0.38 -27.35 8.48
N VAL A 69 0.13 -26.50 9.49
CA VAL A 69 0.37 -26.88 10.91
C VAL A 69 -0.53 -28.06 11.31
N PHE A 70 -1.80 -28.01 10.92
CA PHE A 70 -2.73 -29.10 11.24
C PHE A 70 -2.43 -30.37 10.46
N ASP A 71 -1.95 -30.27 9.21
CA ASP A 71 -1.53 -31.44 8.44
C ASP A 71 -0.40 -32.20 9.13
N VAL A 72 0.52 -31.50 9.81
CA VAL A 72 1.57 -32.12 10.62
C VAL A 72 1.02 -32.66 11.94
N LEU A 73 0.21 -31.88 12.67
CA LEU A 73 -0.29 -32.27 14.00
C LEU A 73 -1.32 -33.41 13.97
N THR A 74 -2.14 -33.46 12.92
CA THR A 74 -3.15 -34.51 12.73
C THR A 74 -2.64 -35.67 11.91
N PHE A 75 -1.36 -35.65 11.50
CA PHE A 75 -0.75 -36.77 10.82
C PHE A 75 -0.69 -37.97 11.76
N ASP A 76 -1.34 -39.04 11.34
CA ASP A 76 -1.39 -40.32 12.03
C ASP A 76 -0.94 -41.37 11.02
N SER A 77 0.18 -42.02 11.32
CA SER A 77 0.76 -43.08 10.50
C SER A 77 -0.12 -44.33 10.44
N SER A 78 -1.07 -44.48 11.36
CA SER A 78 -2.00 -45.62 11.39
C SER A 78 -3.21 -45.44 10.45
N GLN A 79 -3.53 -44.20 10.02
CA GLN A 79 -4.58 -43.95 9.06
C GLN A 79 -4.13 -44.27 7.63
N THR A 80 -4.75 -45.30 7.04
CA THR A 80 -4.35 -45.88 5.75
C THR A 80 -4.63 -44.97 4.54
N ASN A 81 -5.41 -43.88 4.69
CA ASN A 81 -5.74 -42.98 3.58
C ASN A 81 -6.05 -41.54 4.04
N HIS A 82 -5.03 -40.82 4.54
CA HIS A 82 -5.16 -39.39 4.87
C HIS A 82 -5.66 -38.54 3.70
N LEU A 83 -5.35 -38.95 2.47
CA LEU A 83 -5.79 -38.29 1.23
C LEU A 83 -7.30 -38.45 0.95
N ALA A 84 -7.96 -39.48 1.47
CA ALA A 84 -9.39 -39.70 1.25
C ALA A 84 -10.27 -38.65 1.96
N LEU A 85 -9.76 -38.04 3.04
CA LEU A 85 -10.44 -36.97 3.77
C LEU A 85 -10.20 -35.58 3.16
N MET A 86 -9.27 -35.43 2.20
CA MET A 86 -8.95 -34.12 1.61
C MET A 86 -10.17 -33.40 1.01
N PRO A 87 -11.07 -34.06 0.27
CA PRO A 87 -12.26 -33.38 -0.25
C PRO A 87 -13.15 -32.81 0.86
N GLN A 88 -13.22 -33.47 2.02
CA GLN A 88 -14.00 -32.97 3.16
C GLN A 88 -13.34 -31.74 3.79
N TYR A 89 -12.02 -31.74 3.94
CA TYR A 89 -11.29 -30.57 4.43
C TYR A 89 -11.39 -29.39 3.46
N GLN A 90 -11.33 -29.62 2.16
CA GLN A 90 -11.53 -28.57 1.15
C GLN A 90 -12.95 -27.98 1.20
N GLN A 91 -13.98 -28.79 1.47
CA GLN A 91 -15.33 -28.26 1.71
C GLN A 91 -15.41 -27.45 3.00
N ALA A 92 -14.72 -27.88 4.07
CA ALA A 92 -14.67 -27.16 5.32
C ALA A 92 -13.95 -25.80 5.18
N ASP A 93 -12.94 -25.71 4.32
CA ASP A 93 -12.26 -24.45 4.00
C ASP A 93 -13.19 -23.44 3.33
N LEU A 94 -14.04 -23.89 2.39
CA LEU A 94 -15.03 -23.03 1.73
C LEU A 94 -16.09 -22.52 2.72
N VAL A 95 -16.55 -23.37 3.64
CA VAL A 95 -17.48 -22.95 4.70
C VAL A 95 -16.81 -21.95 5.64
N SER A 96 -15.55 -22.18 5.99
CA SER A 96 -14.76 -21.28 6.84
C SER A 96 -14.54 -19.92 6.17
N LEU A 97 -14.31 -19.88 4.85
CA LEU A 97 -14.30 -18.64 4.07
C LEU A 97 -15.63 -17.89 4.21
N GLY A 98 -16.76 -18.58 4.07
CA GLY A 98 -18.09 -17.99 4.25
C GLY A 98 -18.29 -17.37 5.63
N LYS A 99 -17.82 -18.04 6.68
CA LYS A 99 -17.86 -17.53 8.06
C LYS A 99 -16.98 -16.30 8.25
N VAL A 100 -15.78 -16.28 7.68
CA VAL A 100 -14.87 -15.12 7.72
C VAL A 100 -15.52 -13.92 7.01
N VAL A 101 -16.08 -14.12 5.82
CA VAL A 101 -16.75 -13.04 5.07
C VAL A 101 -17.97 -12.52 5.83
N LEU A 102 -18.77 -13.39 6.43
CA LEU A 102 -19.90 -12.98 7.27
C LEU A 102 -19.44 -12.18 8.50
N ALA A 103 -18.37 -12.61 9.17
CA ALA A 103 -17.82 -11.91 10.32
C ALA A 103 -17.28 -10.51 9.96
N LEU A 104 -16.67 -10.37 8.76
CA LEU A 104 -16.22 -9.08 8.23
C LEU A 104 -17.41 -8.16 7.89
N ALA A 105 -18.45 -8.70 7.26
CA ALA A 105 -19.65 -7.93 6.90
C ALA A 105 -20.43 -7.47 8.13
N CYS A 106 -20.50 -8.29 9.19
CA CYS A 106 -21.16 -7.90 10.45
C CYS A 106 -20.24 -7.15 11.41
N ASN A 107 -18.94 -6.99 11.08
CA ASN A 107 -17.89 -6.51 11.97
C ASN A 107 -17.96 -7.12 13.39
N SER A 108 -18.28 -8.41 13.48
CA SER A 108 -18.50 -9.11 14.73
C SER A 108 -18.24 -10.60 14.60
N LEU A 109 -17.42 -11.15 15.50
CA LEU A 109 -17.15 -12.58 15.59
C LEU A 109 -18.35 -13.37 16.16
N ALA A 110 -19.30 -12.70 16.82
CA ALA A 110 -20.50 -13.34 17.36
C ALA A 110 -21.49 -13.80 16.26
N GLY A 111 -21.35 -13.27 15.03
CA GLY A 111 -22.13 -13.69 13.87
C GLY A 111 -21.77 -15.08 13.34
N ILE A 112 -20.67 -15.68 13.81
CA ILE A 112 -20.21 -17.02 13.39
C ILE A 112 -21.03 -18.13 14.07
N GLN A 113 -21.68 -17.84 15.20
CA GLN A 113 -22.51 -18.82 15.92
C GLN A 113 -23.82 -19.09 15.16
N ARG A 114 -24.23 -20.37 15.09
CA ARG A 114 -25.40 -20.82 14.32
C ARG A 114 -26.71 -20.11 14.70
N GLU A 115 -26.87 -19.73 15.96
CA GLU A 115 -28.08 -19.07 16.47
C GLU A 115 -28.25 -17.63 15.96
N ASN A 116 -27.15 -16.96 15.62
CA ASN A 116 -27.16 -15.57 15.13
C ASN A 116 -27.07 -15.47 13.61
N LEU A 117 -26.95 -16.59 12.89
CA LEU A 117 -26.69 -16.62 11.46
C LEU A 117 -27.82 -15.98 10.65
N GLN A 118 -29.08 -16.17 11.05
CA GLN A 118 -30.22 -15.58 10.36
C GLN A 118 -30.26 -14.05 10.52
N LYS A 119 -29.99 -13.53 11.72
CA LYS A 119 -29.88 -12.09 11.99
C LYS A 119 -28.68 -11.46 11.27
N ALA A 120 -27.55 -12.16 11.25
CA ALA A 120 -26.35 -11.73 10.54
C ALA A 120 -26.60 -11.63 9.02
N MET A 121 -27.29 -12.61 8.43
CA MET A 121 -27.67 -12.59 7.01
C MET A 121 -28.67 -11.48 6.66
N GLU A 122 -29.59 -11.15 7.58
CA GLU A 122 -30.51 -10.02 7.41
C GLU A 122 -29.75 -8.69 7.39
N LEU A 123 -28.80 -8.49 8.32
CA LEU A 123 -27.91 -7.32 8.31
C LEU A 123 -27.13 -7.19 7.00
N VAL A 124 -26.62 -8.31 6.47
CA VAL A 124 -25.94 -8.30 5.16
C VAL A 124 -26.89 -7.88 4.04
N SER A 125 -28.11 -8.40 4.05
CA SER A 125 -29.12 -8.10 3.02
C SER A 125 -29.57 -6.64 3.01
N ILE A 126 -29.45 -5.92 4.14
CA ILE A 126 -29.84 -4.51 4.26
C ILE A 126 -28.69 -3.58 3.86
N ASN A 127 -27.44 -3.95 4.17
CA ASN A 127 -26.30 -3.04 4.07
C ASN A 127 -25.40 -3.28 2.84
N TYR A 128 -25.45 -4.46 2.23
CA TYR A 128 -24.54 -4.86 1.15
C TYR A 128 -25.29 -5.35 -0.10
N SER A 129 -24.57 -5.47 -1.21
CA SER A 129 -25.11 -5.99 -2.46
C SER A 129 -25.67 -7.41 -2.35
N SER A 130 -26.63 -7.73 -3.24
CA SER A 130 -27.15 -9.08 -3.42
C SER A 130 -26.07 -10.09 -3.77
N ASP A 131 -25.02 -9.66 -4.48
CA ASP A 131 -23.90 -10.53 -4.86
C ASP A 131 -23.13 -11.03 -3.63
N LEU A 132 -22.85 -10.14 -2.67
CA LEU A 132 -22.17 -10.51 -1.44
C LEU A 132 -23.02 -11.47 -0.61
N LYS A 133 -24.33 -11.18 -0.50
CA LYS A 133 -25.29 -12.07 0.16
C LYS A 133 -25.33 -13.45 -0.50
N ASN A 134 -25.41 -13.51 -1.82
CA ASN A 134 -25.48 -14.75 -2.59
C ASN A 134 -24.19 -15.57 -2.42
N LEU A 135 -23.03 -14.92 -2.40
CA LEU A 135 -21.75 -15.58 -2.14
C LEU A 135 -21.69 -16.21 -0.75
N ILE A 136 -22.08 -15.45 0.29
CA ILE A 136 -22.09 -15.97 1.67
C ILE A 136 -23.08 -17.13 1.79
N LEU A 137 -24.28 -16.99 1.21
CA LEU A 137 -25.30 -18.03 1.23
C LEU A 137 -24.82 -19.30 0.52
N TYR A 138 -24.16 -19.16 -0.63
CA TYR A 138 -23.60 -20.28 -1.38
C TYR A 138 -22.52 -21.03 -0.60
N LEU A 139 -21.65 -20.31 0.11
CA LEU A 139 -20.57 -20.90 0.93
C LEU A 139 -21.09 -21.58 2.20
N LEU A 140 -22.14 -21.05 2.82
CA LEU A 140 -22.65 -21.55 4.11
C LEU A 140 -23.73 -22.64 3.98
N THR A 141 -24.50 -22.67 2.89
CA THR A 141 -25.57 -23.66 2.68
C THR A 141 -24.99 -24.99 2.25
N GLU A 142 -25.37 -26.11 2.86
CA GLU A 142 -24.96 -27.44 2.41
C GLU A 142 -25.49 -27.70 0.98
N GLN A 143 -24.58 -28.00 0.07
CA GLN A 143 -24.90 -28.29 -1.33
C GLN A 143 -24.85 -29.80 -1.57
N SER A 144 -25.75 -30.31 -2.43
CA SER A 144 -25.75 -31.72 -2.82
C SER A 144 -24.52 -32.10 -3.65
N ARG A 145 -23.90 -31.12 -4.35
CA ARG A 145 -22.66 -31.31 -5.10
C ARG A 145 -21.47 -30.71 -4.33
N PRO A 146 -20.29 -31.35 -4.37
CA PRO A 146 -19.08 -30.78 -3.79
C PRO A 146 -18.75 -29.48 -4.51
N ARG A 147 -18.53 -28.42 -3.73
CA ARG A 147 -18.20 -27.09 -4.26
C ARG A 147 -16.74 -26.99 -4.63
N SER A 148 -16.43 -26.21 -5.65
CA SER A 148 -15.08 -25.81 -6.01
C SER A 148 -14.87 -24.32 -5.77
N VAL A 149 -13.61 -23.93 -5.55
CA VAL A 149 -13.22 -22.51 -5.52
C VAL A 149 -13.50 -21.84 -6.89
N ASN A 150 -13.57 -22.61 -7.97
CA ASN A 150 -13.90 -22.05 -9.28
C ASN A 150 -15.38 -21.64 -9.40
N ASP A 151 -16.27 -22.22 -8.58
CA ASP A 151 -17.71 -21.94 -8.66
C ASP A 151 -18.06 -20.54 -8.13
N ILE A 152 -17.21 -19.94 -7.30
CA ILE A 152 -17.36 -18.57 -6.80
C ILE A 152 -16.81 -17.52 -7.78
N MET A 153 -16.02 -17.92 -8.79
CA MET A 153 -15.42 -16.99 -9.74
C MET A 153 -16.45 -16.14 -10.51
N PRO A 154 -17.58 -16.69 -11.00
CA PRO A 154 -18.61 -15.87 -11.64
C PRO A 154 -19.23 -14.82 -10.71
N MET A 155 -19.35 -15.11 -9.41
CA MET A 155 -19.88 -14.17 -8.41
C MET A 155 -18.89 -13.02 -8.12
N ILE A 156 -17.58 -13.30 -8.21
CA ILE A 156 -16.54 -12.28 -8.17
C ILE A 156 -16.57 -11.44 -9.46
N GLY A 157 -16.61 -12.11 -10.62
CA GLY A 157 -16.78 -11.50 -11.93
C GLY A 157 -15.85 -10.32 -12.20
N ALA A 158 -16.45 -9.17 -12.57
CA ALA A 158 -15.73 -7.95 -12.93
C ALA A 158 -14.88 -7.35 -11.79
N ARG A 159 -15.16 -7.70 -10.52
CA ARG A 159 -14.41 -7.19 -9.35
C ARG A 159 -12.96 -7.67 -9.35
N PHE A 160 -12.65 -8.74 -10.09
CA PHE A 160 -11.28 -9.19 -10.29
C PHE A 160 -10.43 -8.14 -11.00
N TYR A 161 -10.99 -7.41 -11.97
CA TYR A 161 -10.28 -6.34 -12.68
C TYR A 161 -9.92 -5.20 -11.74
N THR A 162 -10.84 -4.77 -10.87
CA THR A 162 -10.55 -3.73 -9.87
C THR A 162 -9.39 -4.11 -8.95
N GLN A 163 -9.31 -5.38 -8.54
CA GLN A 163 -8.20 -5.86 -7.71
C GLN A 163 -6.89 -5.98 -8.50
N LEU A 164 -6.96 -6.36 -9.78
CA LEU A 164 -5.82 -6.41 -10.68
C LEU A 164 -5.24 -5.02 -10.92
N ASP A 165 -6.10 -4.05 -11.25
CA ASP A 165 -5.72 -2.65 -11.47
C ASP A 165 -5.11 -2.04 -10.21
N ALA A 166 -5.70 -2.30 -9.04
CA ALA A 166 -5.14 -1.87 -7.75
C ALA A 166 -3.75 -2.49 -7.48
N SER A 167 -3.52 -3.74 -7.90
CA SER A 167 -2.21 -4.38 -7.80
C SER A 167 -1.20 -3.78 -8.77
N GLN A 168 -1.61 -3.43 -10.00
CA GLN A 168 -0.76 -2.80 -11.00
C GLN A 168 -0.36 -1.39 -10.59
N MET A 169 -1.32 -0.54 -10.21
CA MET A 169 -1.03 0.81 -9.70
C MET A 169 -0.07 0.79 -8.50
N ARG A 170 -0.20 -0.18 -7.60
CA ARG A 170 0.75 -0.35 -6.49
C ARG A 170 2.15 -0.74 -6.97
N ASN A 171 2.26 -1.55 -8.02
CA ASN A 171 3.55 -1.91 -8.60
C ASN A 171 4.20 -0.69 -9.25
N ASP A 172 3.45 0.12 -9.98
CA ASP A 172 3.96 1.34 -10.63
C ASP A 172 4.54 2.32 -9.59
N VAL A 173 3.83 2.53 -8.48
CA VAL A 173 4.33 3.36 -7.36
C VAL A 173 5.63 2.80 -6.78
N ILE A 174 5.70 1.49 -6.56
CA ILE A 174 6.90 0.85 -6.01
C ILE A 174 8.06 0.95 -7.00
N GLU A 175 7.81 0.81 -8.30
CA GLU A 175 8.81 0.94 -9.35
C GLU A 175 9.34 2.37 -9.45
N GLU A 176 8.45 3.36 -9.38
CA GLU A 176 8.83 4.78 -9.37
C GLU A 176 9.70 5.12 -8.15
N ASP A 177 9.30 4.69 -6.96
CA ASP A 177 10.07 4.93 -5.73
C ASP A 177 11.41 4.18 -5.74
N LEU A 178 11.43 2.95 -6.27
CA LEU A 178 12.68 2.20 -6.45
C LEU A 178 13.61 2.91 -7.44
N ALA A 179 13.09 3.46 -8.53
CA ALA A 179 13.89 4.21 -9.50
C ALA A 179 14.56 5.43 -8.85
N LYS A 180 13.83 6.18 -8.01
CA LYS A 180 14.38 7.29 -7.22
C LYS A 180 15.48 6.80 -6.27
N GLU A 181 15.27 5.70 -5.55
CA GLU A 181 16.28 5.16 -4.64
C GLU A 181 17.54 4.65 -5.34
N VAL A 182 17.41 4.06 -6.53
CA VAL A 182 18.55 3.68 -7.36
C VAL A 182 19.35 4.92 -7.79
N GLN A 183 18.67 6.00 -8.17
CA GLN A 183 19.31 7.27 -8.50
C GLN A 183 20.00 7.90 -7.28
N ASN A 184 19.34 7.91 -6.12
CA ASN A 184 19.92 8.35 -4.85
C ASN A 184 21.20 7.58 -4.53
N GLY A 185 21.19 6.26 -4.69
CA GLY A 185 22.38 5.43 -4.49
C GLY A 185 23.52 5.77 -5.48
N ARG A 186 23.21 6.11 -6.73
CA ARG A 186 24.21 6.56 -7.72
C ARG A 186 24.78 7.92 -7.34
N LEU A 187 23.93 8.88 -6.99
CA LEU A 187 24.32 10.23 -6.57
C LEU A 187 25.19 10.17 -5.31
N PHE A 188 24.81 9.36 -4.31
CA PHE A 188 25.60 9.17 -3.10
C PHE A 188 26.99 8.60 -3.40
N ARG A 189 27.10 7.60 -4.28
CA ARG A 189 28.41 7.06 -4.69
C ARG A 189 29.26 8.08 -5.43
N LEU A 190 28.66 8.92 -6.28
CA LEU A 190 29.36 10.01 -6.96
C LEU A 190 29.81 11.09 -5.97
N LEU A 191 28.96 11.46 -5.02
CA LEU A 191 29.27 12.42 -3.97
C LEU A 191 30.40 11.91 -3.06
N ALA A 192 30.37 10.64 -2.66
CA ALA A 192 31.44 10.04 -1.88
C ALA A 192 32.78 10.00 -2.64
N LYS A 193 32.74 9.73 -3.96
CA LYS A 193 33.93 9.82 -4.82
C LYS A 193 34.44 11.25 -4.91
N LEU A 194 33.56 12.23 -5.14
CA LEU A 194 33.91 13.65 -5.18
C LEU A 194 34.52 14.10 -3.84
N GLY A 195 33.90 13.69 -2.72
CA GLY A 195 34.34 13.92 -1.36
C GLY A 195 35.74 13.36 -1.06
N THR A 196 36.03 12.17 -1.56
CA THR A 196 37.34 11.51 -1.39
C THR A 196 38.45 12.20 -2.20
N ILE A 197 38.09 12.88 -3.29
CA ILE A 197 39.04 13.57 -4.17
C ILE A 197 39.32 14.98 -3.65
N ASN A 198 38.28 15.73 -3.24
CA ASN A 198 38.39 17.15 -2.90
C ASN A 198 38.76 17.40 -1.43
N GLU A 199 38.31 16.60 -0.46
CA GLU A 199 38.49 16.81 0.97
C GLU A 199 39.57 15.89 1.59
N ARG A 200 40.73 15.73 0.92
CA ARG A 200 41.85 15.00 1.53
C ARG A 200 42.55 15.84 2.61
N PRO A 201 42.51 15.44 3.90
CA PRO A 201 43.15 16.21 4.97
C PRO A 201 44.68 16.25 4.84
N GLU A 202 45.27 15.26 4.17
CA GLU A 202 46.72 15.15 3.94
C GLU A 202 47.27 16.21 2.97
N PHE A 203 46.44 16.74 2.05
CA PHE A 203 46.85 17.69 1.01
C PHE A 203 46.14 19.05 1.12
N GLN A 204 45.47 19.32 2.24
CA GLN A 204 44.60 20.48 2.43
C GLN A 204 45.32 21.84 2.33
N LYS A 205 46.66 21.84 2.40
CA LYS A 205 47.53 23.02 2.26
C LYS A 205 48.52 22.94 1.08
N ASP A 206 48.41 21.92 0.23
CA ASP A 206 49.26 21.79 -0.95
C ASP A 206 48.53 22.34 -2.19
N PRO A 207 48.86 23.57 -2.66
CA PRO A 207 48.24 24.15 -3.84
C PRO A 207 48.53 23.33 -5.10
N THR A 208 49.60 22.54 -5.15
CA THR A 208 49.90 21.71 -6.32
C THR A 208 48.89 20.58 -6.51
N TRP A 209 48.26 20.09 -5.44
CA TRP A 209 47.29 18.99 -5.51
C TRP A 209 45.91 19.44 -5.99
N SER A 210 45.45 20.62 -5.53
CA SER A 210 44.07 21.09 -5.76
C SER A 210 43.91 22.05 -6.94
N GLU A 211 45.00 22.64 -7.46
CA GLU A 211 44.96 23.69 -8.48
C GLU A 211 45.55 23.27 -9.84
N THR A 212 45.79 21.97 -10.06
CA THR A 212 46.31 21.47 -11.34
C THR A 212 45.39 20.45 -12.02
N GLY A 213 45.20 20.65 -13.34
CA GLY A 213 44.53 19.70 -14.25
C GLY A 213 43.08 19.37 -13.87
N ASP A 214 42.71 18.09 -13.98
CA ASP A 214 41.34 17.60 -13.79
C ASP A 214 40.81 17.79 -12.35
N ARG A 215 41.70 17.88 -11.36
CA ARG A 215 41.31 18.04 -9.94
C ARG A 215 40.78 19.45 -9.66
N TYR A 216 41.35 20.46 -10.31
CA TYR A 216 40.85 21.82 -10.23
C TYR A 216 39.45 21.95 -10.85
N LEU A 217 39.19 21.24 -11.95
CA LEU A 217 37.86 21.19 -12.56
C LEU A 217 36.81 20.58 -11.61
N LEU A 218 37.15 19.49 -10.91
CA LEU A 218 36.27 18.87 -9.92
C LEU A 218 36.05 19.73 -8.66
N LYS A 219 37.03 20.54 -8.27
CA LYS A 219 36.92 21.55 -7.21
C LYS A 219 35.93 22.65 -7.61
N LEU A 220 36.08 23.20 -8.82
CA LEU A 220 35.14 24.20 -9.35
C LEU A 220 33.72 23.65 -9.51
N PHE A 221 33.56 22.40 -9.95
CA PHE A 221 32.25 21.75 -10.06
C PHE A 221 31.58 21.58 -8.68
N ARG A 222 32.33 21.18 -7.65
CA ARG A 222 31.85 21.14 -6.27
C ARG A 222 31.39 22.52 -5.81
N ASP A 223 32.19 23.56 -6.05
CA ASP A 223 31.84 24.91 -5.63
C ASP A 223 30.62 25.45 -6.37
N HIS A 224 30.47 25.12 -7.65
CA HIS A 224 29.24 25.40 -8.39
C HIS A 224 28.04 24.65 -7.78
N LEU A 225 28.14 23.36 -7.49
CA LEU A 225 26.99 22.59 -6.97
C LEU A 225 26.56 22.97 -5.54
N PHE A 226 27.52 23.23 -4.65
CA PHE A 226 27.25 23.37 -3.21
C PHE A 226 27.42 24.80 -2.66
N HIS A 227 28.12 25.69 -3.37
CA HIS A 227 28.37 27.07 -2.92
C HIS A 227 27.68 28.14 -3.80
N GLN A 228 26.75 27.76 -4.68
CA GLN A 228 25.99 28.67 -5.54
C GLN A 228 25.26 29.79 -4.78
N LEU A 229 24.70 29.46 -3.61
CA LEU A 229 24.00 30.40 -2.72
C LEU A 229 24.98 31.32 -1.98
N ASP A 230 26.12 30.79 -1.52
CA ASP A 230 27.17 31.58 -0.86
C ASP A 230 27.88 32.53 -1.83
N ALA A 231 28.06 32.12 -3.08
CA ALA A 231 28.71 32.91 -4.11
C ALA A 231 27.80 33.99 -4.73
N GLY A 232 26.49 33.94 -4.50
CA GLY A 232 25.55 34.95 -5.02
C GLY A 232 25.55 35.04 -6.56
N VAL A 233 25.62 33.88 -7.23
CA VAL A 233 25.74 33.81 -8.69
C VAL A 233 24.49 34.40 -9.37
N PRO A 234 24.61 35.18 -10.47
CA PRO A 234 23.46 35.74 -11.21
C PRO A 234 22.70 34.69 -12.06
N GLU A 235 22.91 33.41 -11.78
CA GLU A 235 22.21 32.32 -12.45
C GLU A 235 20.73 32.31 -12.05
N LYS A 236 19.85 32.25 -13.04
CA LYS A 236 18.40 32.36 -12.87
C LYS A 236 17.79 30.98 -12.62
N MET A 237 17.04 30.85 -11.54
CA MET A 237 16.24 29.68 -11.20
C MET A 237 14.76 30.03 -11.16
N SER A 238 13.91 29.10 -11.60
CA SER A 238 12.46 29.25 -11.58
C SER A 238 11.88 28.56 -10.35
N LEU A 239 11.27 29.32 -9.46
CA LEU A 239 10.49 28.84 -8.33
C LEU A 239 9.04 28.71 -8.74
N VAL A 240 8.46 27.52 -8.62
CA VAL A 240 7.06 27.26 -8.95
C VAL A 240 6.28 27.10 -7.65
N SER A 241 5.17 27.84 -7.52
CA SER A 241 4.24 27.69 -6.41
C SER A 241 3.60 26.30 -6.40
N ARG A 242 3.21 25.81 -5.23
CA ARG A 242 2.63 24.47 -5.03
C ARG A 242 1.34 24.24 -5.82
N ASP A 243 0.62 25.31 -6.14
CA ASP A 243 -0.59 25.28 -6.95
C ASP A 243 -0.31 25.37 -8.47
N GLU A 244 0.96 25.41 -8.87
CA GLU A 244 1.46 25.54 -10.24
C GLU A 244 0.99 26.79 -11.00
N LYS A 245 0.27 27.70 -10.34
CA LYS A 245 -0.29 28.91 -10.97
C LYS A 245 0.68 30.08 -11.03
N SER A 246 1.76 30.03 -10.23
CA SER A 246 2.73 31.12 -10.12
C SER A 246 4.15 30.61 -10.30
N VAL A 247 4.91 31.25 -11.20
CA VAL A 247 6.34 30.99 -11.43
C VAL A 247 7.11 32.27 -11.18
N LEU A 248 8.08 32.23 -10.27
CA LEU A 248 8.96 33.35 -9.93
C LEU A 248 10.38 33.01 -10.39
N VAL A 249 10.93 33.81 -11.30
CA VAL A 249 12.32 33.65 -11.73
C VAL A 249 13.21 34.53 -10.85
N VAL A 250 14.08 33.91 -10.07
CA VAL A 250 14.98 34.58 -9.13
C VAL A 250 16.42 34.18 -9.40
N THR A 251 17.39 35.04 -9.07
CA THR A 251 18.80 34.63 -9.06
C THR A 251 19.21 34.10 -7.69
N TYR A 252 20.28 33.32 -7.62
CA TYR A 252 20.89 32.95 -6.33
C TYR A 252 21.32 34.17 -5.52
N SER A 253 21.69 35.27 -6.20
CA SER A 253 22.00 36.55 -5.55
C SER A 253 20.79 37.18 -4.86
N ASP A 254 19.59 37.07 -5.46
CA ASP A 254 18.35 37.57 -4.86
C ASP A 254 17.94 36.71 -3.67
N LEU A 255 18.07 35.38 -3.79
CA LEU A 255 17.79 34.46 -2.70
C LEU A 255 18.73 34.63 -1.51
N LYS A 256 20.03 34.82 -1.76
CA LYS A 256 21.00 35.10 -0.70
C LYS A 256 20.63 36.37 0.08
N ARG A 257 20.29 37.45 -0.64
CA ARG A 257 19.83 38.70 -0.01
C ARG A 257 18.56 38.49 0.82
N CYS A 258 17.57 37.78 0.29
CA CYS A 258 16.36 37.46 1.03
C CYS A 258 16.67 36.64 2.29
N PHE A 259 17.52 35.62 2.17
CA PHE A 259 17.90 34.77 3.28
C PHE A 259 18.62 35.55 4.39
N ASP A 260 19.63 36.34 4.02
CA ASP A 260 20.38 37.18 4.96
C ASP A 260 19.49 38.23 5.64
N SER A 261 18.60 38.87 4.88
CA SER A 261 17.65 39.87 5.40
C SER A 261 16.67 39.26 6.40
N THR A 262 16.03 38.15 6.05
CA THR A 262 15.06 37.48 6.94
C THR A 262 15.76 36.87 8.16
N PHE A 263 16.98 36.36 8.02
CA PHE A 263 17.74 35.84 9.15
C PHE A 263 18.18 36.96 10.11
N GLN A 264 18.59 38.13 9.59
CA GLN A 264 18.86 39.31 10.41
C GLN A 264 17.60 39.83 11.11
N GLU A 265 16.44 39.83 10.46
CA GLU A 265 15.16 40.19 11.07
C GLU A 265 14.81 39.25 12.24
N LEU A 266 15.00 37.94 12.06
CA LEU A 266 14.77 36.94 13.11
C LEU A 266 15.78 37.08 14.26
N GLN A 267 17.05 37.32 13.96
CA GLN A 267 18.07 37.59 15.00
C GLN A 267 17.75 38.89 15.77
N ALA A 268 17.35 39.95 15.07
CA ALA A 268 16.95 41.21 15.69
C ALA A 268 15.73 41.02 16.60
N ALA A 269 14.71 40.29 16.14
CA ALA A 269 13.53 39.95 16.95
C ALA A 269 13.87 39.07 18.17
N ALA A 270 14.84 38.15 18.03
CA ALA A 270 15.30 37.32 19.15
C ALA A 270 16.19 38.09 20.15
N SER A 271 16.92 39.10 19.69
CA SER A 271 17.76 39.98 20.52
C SER A 271 17.01 41.19 21.11
N GLY A 272 15.77 41.42 20.69
CA GLY A 272 14.97 42.60 21.03
C GLY A 272 13.55 42.26 21.46
N SER A 273 13.39 41.63 22.62
CA SER A 273 12.25 41.84 23.55
C SER A 273 12.56 41.27 24.94
N LEU A 274 13.24 42.08 25.75
CA LEU A 274 12.95 42.32 27.18
C LEU A 274 12.96 43.83 27.37
#